data_AF-A0A933H0Q5-F1
#
_entry.id   AF-A0A933H0Q5-F1
#
_cell.length_a   1.000
_cell.length_b   1.000
_cell.length_c   1.000
_cell.angle_alpha   90.00
_cell.angle_beta   90.00
_cell.angle_gamma   90.00
#
_symmetry.space_group_name_H-M   'P 1'
#
loop_
_entity.id
_entity.type
_entity.pdbx_description
1 polymer ?
#
loop_
_entity_poly.entity_id
_entity_poly.type
_entity_poly.pdbx_seq_one_letter_code
_entity_poly.pdbx_strand_id
1 'polypeptide(L)'
;MIRASKGHWFRVLVLWFGLYQAAHFACCILSFLGAIDFPPPPPSGSWDTHVRALWEVMGVLDFVLVLVSGVFVAGSLLGRPWAAWVGVVGITGGLYSGLTFGYICLATGATAEHAVEHCAITLAYAPVLVLYAWLCLLVHRRLAAASPASGPGART
;
A
#
# COMPACT_ATOMS: atom_id res chain seq x y z
N MET A 1 -21.12 0.52 20.89
CA MET A 1 -20.52 1.17 19.70
C MET A 1 -19.15 1.69 20.09
N ILE A 2 -18.08 0.91 19.84
CA ILE A 2 -16.72 1.26 20.28
C ILE A 2 -16.20 2.39 19.38
N ARG A 3 -16.54 3.65 19.73
CA ARG A 3 -15.73 4.83 19.42
C ARG A 3 -14.43 4.71 20.22
N ALA A 4 -13.61 3.70 19.95
CA ALA A 4 -12.21 3.77 20.35
C ALA A 4 -11.69 4.98 19.59
N SER A 5 -11.34 6.05 20.30
CA SER A 5 -10.64 7.18 19.71
C SER A 5 -9.47 6.56 18.96
N LYS A 6 -9.50 6.62 17.63
CA LYS A 6 -8.32 6.25 16.84
C LYS A 6 -7.21 7.12 17.40
N GLY A 7 -6.26 6.49 18.08
CA GLY A 7 -5.21 7.19 18.80
C GLY A 7 -4.49 8.15 17.86
N HIS A 8 -3.86 9.18 18.42
CA HIS A 8 -3.08 10.15 17.64
C HIS A 8 -2.18 9.46 16.60
N TRP A 9 -1.48 8.39 17.01
CA TRP A 9 -0.62 7.57 16.15
C TRP A 9 -1.31 6.94 14.95
N PHE A 10 -2.54 6.44 15.09
CA PHE A 10 -3.27 5.88 13.94
C PHE A 10 -3.53 6.96 12.88
N ARG A 11 -3.87 8.18 13.30
CA ARG A 11 -4.10 9.29 12.37
C ARG A 11 -2.81 9.70 11.67
N VAL A 12 -1.69 9.75 12.40
CA VAL A 12 -0.36 10.02 11.83
C VAL A 12 -0.02 8.98 10.77
N LEU A 13 -0.20 7.69 11.05
CA LEU A 13 0.07 6.61 10.09
C LEU A 13 -0.84 6.69 8.85
N VAL A 14 -2.13 7.00 9.01
CA VAL A 14 -3.04 7.19 7.87
C VAL A 14 -2.63 8.37 7.01
N LEU A 15 -2.26 9.50 7.61
CA LEU A 15 -1.78 10.67 6.89
C LEU A 15 -0.45 10.39 6.19
N TRP A 16 0.47 9.68 6.84
CA TRP A 16 1.71 9.22 6.23
C TRP A 16 1.45 8.35 5.01
N PHE A 17 0.54 7.38 5.12
CA PHE A 17 0.15 6.54 3.99
C PHE A 17 -0.42 7.36 2.83
N GLY A 18 -1.30 8.32 3.11
CA GLY A 18 -1.82 9.23 2.09
C GLY A 18 -0.72 10.05 1.40
N LEU A 19 0.22 10.58 2.18
CA LEU A 19 1.38 11.32 1.65
C LEU A 19 2.28 10.42 0.80
N TYR A 20 2.59 9.21 1.27
CA TYR A 20 3.39 8.23 0.55
C TYR A 20 2.76 7.92 -0.82
N GLN A 21 1.45 7.64 -0.86
CA GLN A 21 0.74 7.33 -2.11
C GLN A 21 0.69 8.53 -3.07
N ALA A 22 0.53 9.75 -2.54
CA ALA A 22 0.59 10.97 -3.36
C ALA A 22 1.98 11.20 -3.95
N ALA A 23 3.04 10.97 -3.16
CA ALA A 23 4.42 11.09 -3.62
C ALA A 23 4.75 10.01 -4.67
N HIS A 24 4.35 8.76 -4.44
CA HIS A 24 4.50 7.67 -5.41
C HIS A 24 3.83 8.00 -6.74
N PHE A 25 2.58 8.47 -6.68
CA PHE A 25 1.83 8.88 -7.88
C PHE A 25 2.50 10.04 -8.62
N ALA A 26 3.04 11.02 -7.90
CA ALA A 26 3.80 12.11 -8.49
C ALA A 26 5.06 11.59 -9.22
N CYS A 27 5.79 10.64 -8.64
CA CYS A 27 6.92 9.99 -9.30
C CYS A 27 6.49 9.27 -10.58
N CYS A 28 5.36 8.53 -10.57
CA CYS A 28 4.82 7.89 -11.76
C CYS A 28 4.49 8.91 -12.87
N ILE A 29 3.86 10.04 -12.53
CA ILE A 29 3.57 11.11 -13.50
C ILE A 29 4.86 11.69 -14.06
N LEU A 30 5.83 12.03 -13.21
CA LEU A 30 7.10 12.60 -13.64
C LEU A 30 7.86 11.64 -14.56
N SER A 31 7.79 10.34 -14.30
CA SER A 31 8.41 9.35 -15.18
C SER A 31 7.67 9.18 -16.50
N PHE A 32 6.33 9.18 -16.48
CA PHE A 32 5.53 9.17 -17.71
C PHE A 32 5.84 10.38 -18.60
N LEU A 33 6.13 11.55 -18.00
CA LEU A 33 6.55 12.75 -18.71
C LEU A 33 8.03 12.74 -19.13
N GLY A 34 8.79 11.70 -18.80
CA GLY A 34 10.22 11.59 -19.10
C GLY A 34 11.11 12.52 -18.27
N ALA A 35 10.60 13.06 -17.16
CA ALA A 35 11.37 13.96 -16.28
C ALA A 35 12.29 13.21 -15.32
N ILE A 36 11.94 11.97 -14.97
CA ILE A 36 12.75 11.07 -14.12
C ILE A 36 12.68 9.64 -14.66
N ASP A 37 13.73 8.87 -14.42
CA ASP A 37 13.74 7.43 -14.65
C ASP A 37 13.16 6.71 -13.41
N PHE A 38 11.87 6.39 -13.44
CA PHE A 38 11.19 5.70 -12.35
C PHE A 38 10.21 4.63 -12.88
N PRO A 39 10.46 3.34 -12.62
CA PRO A 39 11.57 2.81 -11.84
C PRO A 39 12.93 2.95 -12.55
N PRO A 40 14.03 3.14 -11.79
CA PRO A 40 15.36 3.30 -12.37
C PRO A 40 15.76 2.02 -13.14
N PRO A 41 16.31 2.16 -14.37
CA PRO A 41 16.61 1.02 -15.22
C PRO A 41 17.71 0.12 -14.66
N PRO A 42 17.84 -1.12 -15.14
CA PRO A 42 18.97 -1.99 -14.82
C PRO A 42 20.28 -1.51 -15.50
N PRO A 43 21.44 -2.06 -15.12
CA PRO A 43 22.76 -1.62 -15.62
C PRO A 43 22.95 -1.67 -17.14
N SER A 44 22.15 -2.48 -17.84
CA SER A 44 22.13 -2.53 -19.31
C SER A 44 21.52 -1.28 -19.97
N GLY A 45 21.05 -0.30 -19.17
CA GLY A 45 20.58 1.01 -19.60
C GLY A 45 19.11 1.07 -20.01
N SER A 46 18.43 -0.05 -20.25
CA SER A 46 17.00 -0.05 -20.55
C SER A 46 16.29 -1.32 -20.08
N TRP A 47 15.02 -1.17 -19.71
CA TRP A 47 14.13 -2.29 -19.46
C TRP A 47 13.82 -3.05 -20.75
N ASP A 48 13.87 -4.38 -20.67
CA ASP A 48 13.33 -5.26 -21.71
C ASP A 48 11.87 -4.89 -22.04
N THR A 49 11.46 -5.11 -23.29
CA THR A 49 10.12 -4.74 -23.77
C THR A 49 8.99 -5.39 -22.97
N HIS A 50 9.16 -6.63 -22.50
CA HIS A 50 8.15 -7.30 -21.68
C HIS A 50 8.09 -6.71 -20.27
N VAL A 51 9.23 -6.35 -19.70
CA VAL A 51 9.30 -5.71 -18.38
C VAL A 51 8.71 -4.31 -18.41
N ARG A 52 8.92 -3.56 -19.51
CA ARG A 52 8.28 -2.26 -19.72
C ARG A 52 6.76 -2.35 -19.75
N ALA A 53 6.20 -3.29 -20.53
CA ALA A 53 4.76 -3.52 -20.57
C ALA A 53 4.20 -3.88 -19.18
N LEU A 54 4.95 -4.67 -18.40
CA LEU A 54 4.59 -4.96 -17.01
C LEU A 54 4.57 -3.70 -16.14
N TRP A 55 5.56 -2.80 -16.27
CA TRP A 55 5.58 -1.51 -15.57
C TRP A 55 4.41 -0.62 -15.94
N GLU A 56 4.01 -0.58 -17.21
CA GLU A 56 2.84 0.18 -17.66
C GLU A 56 1.56 -0.35 -17.01
N VAL A 57 1.36 -1.68 -16.99
CA VAL A 57 0.22 -2.31 -16.32
C VAL A 57 0.25 -2.05 -14.81
N MET A 58 1.41 -2.16 -14.17
CA MET A 58 1.58 -1.85 -12.75
C MET A 58 1.26 -0.38 -12.46
N GLY A 59 1.68 0.55 -13.31
CA GLY A 59 1.35 1.98 -13.17
C GLY A 59 -0.15 2.26 -13.22
N VAL A 60 -0.89 1.56 -14.09
CA VAL A 60 -2.36 1.64 -14.12
C VAL A 60 -2.98 1.10 -12.82
N LEU A 61 -2.49 -0.03 -12.32
CA LEU A 61 -2.95 -0.61 -11.06
C LEU A 61 -2.63 0.30 -9.87
N ASP A 62 -1.44 0.89 -9.83
CA ASP A 62 -1.02 1.84 -8.80
C ASP A 62 -1.91 3.09 -8.81
N PHE A 63 -2.33 3.57 -9.98
CA PHE A 63 -3.33 4.65 -10.07
C PHE A 63 -4.66 4.28 -9.39
N VAL A 64 -5.17 3.07 -9.64
CA VAL A 64 -6.38 2.58 -8.95
C VAL A 64 -6.14 2.51 -7.44
N LEU A 65 -4.98 2.02 -7.01
CA LEU A 65 -4.61 1.96 -5.59
C LEU A 65 -4.51 3.33 -4.94
N VAL A 66 -4.04 4.37 -5.65
CA VAL A 66 -4.02 5.76 -5.18
C VAL A 66 -5.44 6.26 -4.92
N LEU A 67 -6.40 5.98 -5.82
CA LEU A 67 -7.80 6.34 -5.63
C LEU A 67 -8.40 5.62 -4.41
N VAL A 68 -8.17 4.32 -4.27
CA VAL A 68 -8.59 3.51 -3.11
C VAL A 68 -7.97 4.06 -1.82
N SER A 69 -6.71 4.47 -1.88
CA SER A 69 -5.98 5.07 -0.76
C SER A 69 -6.59 6.41 -0.35
N GLY A 70 -6.99 7.25 -1.30
CA GLY A 70 -7.71 8.50 -1.04
C GLY A 70 -9.05 8.25 -0.33
N VAL A 71 -9.82 7.27 -0.80
CA VAL A 71 -11.09 6.84 -0.15
C VAL A 71 -10.83 6.34 1.27
N PHE A 72 -9.78 5.55 1.48
CA PHE A 72 -9.38 5.07 2.80
C PHE A 72 -9.00 6.21 3.74
N VAL A 73 -8.14 7.15 3.30
CA VAL A 73 -7.68 8.29 4.11
C VAL A 73 -8.87 9.14 4.51
N ALA A 74 -9.70 9.55 3.55
CA ALA A 74 -10.90 10.35 3.80
C ALA A 74 -11.86 9.63 4.75
N GLY A 75 -12.18 8.36 4.48
CA GLY A 75 -13.04 7.53 5.35
C GLY A 75 -12.47 7.39 6.76
N SER A 76 -11.15 7.27 6.89
CA SER A 76 -10.47 7.12 8.17
C SER A 76 -10.52 8.39 9.01
N LEU A 77 -10.31 9.56 8.40
CA LEU A 77 -10.40 10.87 9.03
C LEU A 77 -11.84 11.22 9.43
N LEU A 78 -12.82 10.82 8.61
CA LEU A 78 -14.25 10.95 8.90
C LEU A 78 -14.78 9.90 9.90
N GLY A 79 -13.91 9.02 10.42
CA GLY A 79 -14.29 8.01 11.41
C GLY A 79 -15.25 6.93 10.87
N ARG A 80 -15.28 6.70 9.56
CA ARG A 80 -16.19 5.73 8.95
C ARG A 80 -15.77 4.29 9.28
N PRO A 81 -16.72 3.38 9.60
CA PRO A 81 -16.41 2.02 9.98
C PRO A 81 -15.83 1.20 8.82
N TRP A 82 -16.34 1.41 7.60
CA TRP A 82 -15.87 0.73 6.38
C TRP A 82 -14.42 1.07 6.01
N ALA A 83 -13.88 2.19 6.48
CA ALA A 83 -12.53 2.63 6.12
C ALA A 83 -11.46 1.60 6.48
N ALA A 84 -11.64 0.85 7.59
CA ALA A 84 -10.67 -0.18 7.96
C ALA A 84 -10.54 -1.27 6.88
N TRP A 85 -11.66 -1.72 6.31
CA TRP A 85 -11.67 -2.73 5.25
C TRP A 85 -11.05 -2.20 3.97
N VAL A 86 -11.42 -0.99 3.55
CA VAL A 86 -10.83 -0.34 2.37
C VAL A 86 -9.32 -0.18 2.53
N GLY A 87 -8.86 0.20 3.72
CA GLY A 87 -7.43 0.32 4.03
C GLY A 87 -6.69 -1.02 3.96
N VAL A 88 -7.26 -2.12 4.48
CA VAL A 88 -6.67 -3.46 4.34
C VAL A 88 -6.53 -3.80 2.86
N VAL A 89 -7.61 -3.71 2.08
CA VAL A 89 -7.59 -4.05 0.64
C VAL A 89 -6.57 -3.20 -0.13
N GLY A 90 -6.58 -1.88 0.08
CA GLY A 90 -5.68 -0.95 -0.59
C GLY A 90 -4.21 -1.22 -0.25
N ILE A 91 -3.88 -1.43 1.02
CA ILE A 91 -2.50 -1.71 1.44
C ILE A 91 -2.06 -3.12 1.01
N THR A 92 -2.95 -4.13 0.99
CA THR A 92 -2.62 -5.44 0.43
C THR A 92 -2.23 -5.33 -1.06
N GLY A 93 -2.99 -4.54 -1.84
CA GLY A 93 -2.65 -4.27 -3.23
C GLY A 93 -1.30 -3.57 -3.38
N GLY A 94 -1.04 -2.54 -2.55
CA GLY A 94 0.25 -1.84 -2.52
C GLY A 94 1.42 -2.75 -2.11
N LEU A 95 1.21 -3.66 -1.15
CA LEU A 95 2.21 -4.66 -0.76
C LEU A 95 2.53 -5.61 -1.90
N TYR A 96 1.52 -6.09 -2.61
CA TYR A 96 1.73 -6.94 -3.77
C TYR A 96 2.53 -6.20 -4.86
N SER A 97 2.15 -4.97 -5.20
CA SER A 97 2.86 -4.13 -6.17
C SER A 97 4.33 -3.91 -5.76
N GLY A 98 4.58 -3.51 -4.50
CA GLY A 98 5.92 -3.29 -3.97
C GLY A 98 6.80 -4.54 -3.93
N LEU A 99 6.22 -5.71 -3.60
CA LEU A 99 6.96 -6.98 -3.63
C LEU A 99 7.32 -7.40 -5.05
N THR A 100 6.39 -7.27 -6.00
CA THR A 100 6.65 -7.53 -7.42
C THR A 100 7.74 -6.60 -7.95
N PHE A 101 7.66 -5.31 -7.65
CA PHE A 101 8.69 -4.33 -7.99
C PHE A 101 10.06 -4.73 -7.43
N GLY A 102 10.13 -4.99 -6.11
CA GLY A 102 11.38 -5.39 -5.46
C GLY A 102 11.98 -6.68 -6.02
N TYR A 103 11.15 -7.66 -6.36
CA TYR A 103 11.58 -8.90 -7.00
C TYR A 103 12.21 -8.64 -8.37
N ILE A 104 11.56 -7.84 -9.23
CA ILE A 104 12.07 -7.52 -10.56
C ILE A 104 13.39 -6.75 -10.47
N CYS A 105 13.47 -5.72 -9.63
CA CYS A 105 14.71 -4.95 -9.44
C CYS A 105 15.86 -5.81 -8.93
N LEU A 106 15.58 -6.77 -8.04
CA LEU A 106 16.58 -7.72 -7.58
C LEU A 106 17.02 -8.66 -8.70
N ALA A 107 16.07 -9.20 -9.48
CA ALA A 107 16.34 -10.14 -10.55
C ALA A 107 17.11 -9.52 -11.74
N THR A 108 16.93 -8.23 -12.01
CA THR A 108 17.64 -7.51 -13.07
C THR A 108 18.91 -6.81 -12.62
N GLY A 109 19.25 -6.88 -11.33
CA GLY A 109 20.42 -6.21 -10.77
C GLY A 109 20.26 -4.70 -10.54
N ALA A 110 19.11 -4.11 -10.89
CA ALA A 110 18.81 -2.69 -10.64
C ALA A 110 18.94 -2.31 -9.16
N THR A 111 18.69 -3.25 -8.24
CA THR A 111 18.86 -3.03 -6.80
C THR A 111 20.31 -2.74 -6.41
N ALA A 112 21.30 -3.38 -7.04
CA ALA A 112 22.70 -3.20 -6.67
C ALA A 112 23.23 -1.82 -7.10
N GLU A 113 22.78 -1.32 -8.26
CA GLU A 113 23.16 -0.02 -8.80
C GLU A 113 22.48 1.14 -8.06
N HIS A 114 21.22 0.96 -7.67
CA HIS A 114 20.40 1.96 -7.00
C HIS A 114 20.06 1.57 -5.55
N ALA A 115 21.06 1.05 -4.82
CA ALA A 115 20.86 0.48 -3.48
C ALA A 115 20.35 1.53 -2.47
N VAL A 116 20.82 2.77 -2.58
CA VAL A 116 20.45 3.86 -1.66
C VAL A 116 18.99 4.26 -1.87
N GLU A 117 18.56 4.40 -3.12
CA GLU A 117 17.20 4.75 -3.50
C GLU A 117 16.22 3.67 -3.06
N HIS A 118 16.53 2.39 -3.32
CA HIS A 118 15.69 1.27 -2.88
C HIS A 118 15.62 1.17 -1.36
N CYS A 119 16.73 1.43 -0.66
CA CYS A 119 16.74 1.50 0.80
C CYS A 119 15.84 2.63 1.31
N ALA A 120 15.95 3.83 0.73
CA ALA A 120 15.14 4.98 1.08
C ALA A 120 13.64 4.73 0.87
N ILE A 121 13.26 4.14 -0.28
CA ILE A 121 11.87 3.75 -0.58
C ILE A 121 11.36 2.73 0.45
N THR A 122 12.17 1.72 0.77
CA THR A 122 11.81 0.68 1.74
C THR A 122 11.60 1.25 3.14
N LEU A 123 12.51 2.13 3.58
CA LEU A 123 12.40 2.81 4.87
C LEU A 123 11.17 3.73 4.93
N ALA A 124 10.90 4.47 3.85
CA ALA A 124 9.70 5.31 3.75
C ALA A 124 8.40 4.50 3.77
N TYR A 125 8.44 3.25 3.31
CA TYR A 125 7.29 2.33 3.33
C TYR A 125 7.09 1.62 4.67
N ALA A 126 8.09 1.56 5.54
CA ALA A 126 8.00 0.84 6.82
C ALA A 126 6.80 1.26 7.72
N PRO A 127 6.43 2.54 7.85
CA PRO A 127 5.24 2.93 8.61
C PRO A 127 3.93 2.39 8.00
N VAL A 128 3.88 2.13 6.69
CA VAL A 128 2.73 1.53 6.01
C VAL A 128 2.52 0.09 6.49
N LEU A 129 3.61 -0.66 6.76
CA LEU A 129 3.53 -2.01 7.32
C LEU A 129 2.93 -2.01 8.73
N VAL A 130 3.32 -1.03 9.56
CA VAL A 130 2.77 -0.85 10.91
C VAL A 130 1.26 -0.54 10.83
N LEU A 131 0.87 0.35 9.92
CA LEU A 131 -0.54 0.67 9.67
C LEU A 131 -1.33 -0.57 9.23
N TYR A 132 -0.76 -1.37 8.31
CA TYR A 132 -1.39 -2.58 7.81
C TYR A 132 -1.68 -3.59 8.93
N ALA A 133 -0.67 -3.90 9.75
CA ALA A 133 -0.83 -4.80 10.89
C ALA A 133 -1.92 -4.31 11.84
N TRP A 134 -1.96 -3.01 12.13
CA TRP A 134 -3.01 -2.41 12.96
C TRP A 134 -4.40 -2.60 12.34
N LEU A 135 -4.56 -2.31 11.04
CA LEU A 135 -5.82 -2.46 10.34
C LEU A 135 -6.31 -3.92 10.34
N CYS A 136 -5.42 -4.88 10.09
CA CYS A 136 -5.74 -6.30 10.14
C CYS A 136 -6.26 -6.72 11.53
N LEU A 137 -5.59 -6.29 12.60
CA LEU A 137 -6.05 -6.55 13.97
C LEU A 137 -7.42 -5.92 14.26
N LEU A 138 -7.64 -4.69 13.78
CA LEU A 138 -8.91 -3.98 13.95
C LEU A 138 -10.05 -4.71 13.23
N VAL A 139 -9.82 -5.13 11.99
CA VAL A 139 -10.80 -5.89 11.19
C VAL A 139 -11.08 -7.24 11.83
N HIS A 140 -10.04 -7.99 12.22
CA HIS A 140 -10.19 -9.29 12.89
C HIS A 140 -11.03 -9.20 14.17
N ARG A 141 -10.75 -8.22 15.04
CA ARG A 141 -11.53 -8.01 16.28
C ARG A 141 -12.99 -7.69 16.01
N ARG A 142 -13.29 -6.95 14.93
CA ARG A 142 -14.67 -6.63 14.52
C ARG A 142 -15.40 -7.87 14.02
N LEU A 143 -14.73 -8.72 13.25
CA LEU A 143 -15.28 -9.99 12.80
C LEU A 143 -15.57 -10.91 13.99
N ALA A 144 -14.61 -11.06 14.91
CA ALA A 144 -14.79 -11.88 16.11
C ALA A 144 -15.96 -11.41 16.99
N ALA A 145 -16.16 -10.09 17.13
CA ALA A 145 -17.28 -9.53 17.88
C ALA A 145 -18.63 -9.65 17.16
N ALA A 146 -18.63 -9.82 15.83
CA ALA A 146 -19.84 -9.99 15.03
C ALA A 146 -20.30 -11.45 14.95
N SER A 147 -19.40 -12.42 15.18
CA SER A 147 -19.75 -13.83 15.26
C SER A 147 -20.67 -14.07 16.45
N PRO A 148 -21.95 -14.46 16.27
CA PRO A 148 -22.79 -14.86 17.39
C PRO A 148 -22.07 -15.99 18.12
N ALA A 149 -21.99 -15.90 19.45
CA ALA A 149 -21.48 -17.00 20.25
C ALA A 149 -22.26 -18.24 19.80
N SER A 150 -21.56 -19.22 19.21
CA SER A 150 -22.14 -20.50 18.83
C SER A 150 -22.53 -21.21 20.14
N GLY A 151 -23.68 -20.81 20.68
CA GLY A 151 -24.17 -21.28 21.96
C GLY A 151 -24.49 -22.78 21.84
N PRO A 152 -24.21 -23.57 22.88
CA PRO A 152 -24.39 -25.03 22.86
C PRO A 152 -25.86 -25.52 22.75
N GLY A 153 -26.82 -24.67 22.39
CA GLY A 153 -28.26 -24.95 22.46
C GLY A 153 -29.03 -25.05 21.14
N ALA A 154 -28.40 -24.92 19.97
CA ALA A 154 -29.11 -24.98 18.68
C ALA A 154 -29.25 -26.41 18.11
N ARG A 155 -29.49 -27.41 18.98
CA ARG A 155 -29.98 -28.73 18.60
C ARG A 155 -31.17 -29.07 19.50
N THR A 156 -32.36 -28.87 18.98
CA THR A 156 -33.59 -29.52 19.47
C THR A 156 -34.17 -30.30 18.31
#